data_AF-A0A1Q4D9P7-F1
#
_entry.id   AF-A0A1Q4D9P7-F1
#
_cell.length_a   1.000
_cell.length_b   1.000
_cell.length_c   1.000
_cell.angle_alpha   90.00
_cell.angle_beta   90.00
_cell.angle_gamma   90.00
#
_symmetry.space_group_name_H-M   'P 1'
#
loop_
_entity.id
_entity.type
_entity.pdbx_description
1 polymer ?
#
loop_
_entity_poly.entity_id
_entity_poly.type
_entity_poly.pdbx_seq_one_letter_code
_entity_poly.pdbx_strand_id
1 'polypeptide(L)'
;MIETLGEAWKLGWKCSAHCLWFGPSKRGTRMLPYCDEHFQLDMLTLVLTRGHRFPIARMNEVLRCPKCGFMRMRVFFAPPPVHRPEAIAINDD
;
A
#
# COMPACT_ATOMS: atom_id res chain seq x y z
N MET A 1 3.48 -9.35 -15.39
CA MET A 1 3.79 -8.19 -14.51
C MET A 1 2.46 -7.54 -14.16
N ILE A 2 2.27 -7.03 -12.94
CA ILE A 2 1.02 -6.35 -12.56
C ILE A 2 1.24 -4.84 -12.70
N GLU A 3 0.41 -4.18 -13.51
CA GLU A 3 0.62 -2.77 -13.89
C GLU A 3 -0.54 -1.89 -13.44
N THR A 4 -1.74 -2.45 -13.35
CA THR A 4 -2.98 -1.69 -13.08
C THR A 4 -3.67 -2.10 -11.78
N LEU A 5 -4.42 -1.18 -11.18
CA LEU A 5 -5.19 -1.46 -9.96
C LEU A 5 -6.19 -2.59 -10.14
N GLY A 6 -6.83 -2.68 -11.31
CA GLY A 6 -7.80 -3.73 -11.58
C GLY A 6 -7.19 -5.13 -11.62
N GLU A 7 -5.98 -5.26 -12.18
CA GLU A 7 -5.24 -6.53 -12.14
C GLU A 7 -4.87 -6.92 -10.71
N ALA A 8 -4.29 -5.97 -9.94
CA ALA A 8 -3.96 -6.21 -8.54
C ALA A 8 -5.19 -6.61 -7.71
N TRP A 9 -6.31 -5.90 -7.89
CA TRP A 9 -7.56 -6.20 -7.18
C TRP A 9 -8.10 -7.58 -7.52
N LYS A 10 -8.17 -7.95 -8.81
CA LYS A 10 -8.63 -9.27 -9.25
C LYS A 10 -7.76 -10.42 -8.71
N LEU A 11 -6.46 -10.16 -8.55
CA LEU A 11 -5.51 -11.12 -8.00
C LEU A 11 -5.45 -11.09 -6.46
N GLY A 12 -6.33 -10.35 -5.79
CA GLY A 12 -6.41 -10.32 -4.33
C GLY A 12 -5.23 -9.64 -3.64
N TRP A 13 -4.54 -8.72 -4.33
CA TRP A 13 -3.45 -7.97 -3.72
C TRP A 13 -3.98 -7.02 -2.66
N LYS A 14 -3.16 -6.72 -1.67
CA LYS A 14 -3.42 -5.71 -0.64
C LYS A 14 -2.62 -4.44 -0.93
N CYS A 15 -3.17 -3.30 -0.54
CA CYS A 15 -2.50 -2.01 -0.65
C CYS A 15 -2.39 -1.35 0.72
N SER A 16 -1.20 -0.84 1.05
CA SER A 16 -0.98 0.00 2.22
C SER A 16 -0.25 1.28 1.82
N ALA A 17 -0.43 2.32 2.63
CA ALA A 17 0.28 3.57 2.47
C ALA A 17 0.96 3.98 3.79
N HIS A 18 2.12 4.60 3.68
CA HIS A 18 2.87 5.16 4.80
C HIS A 18 3.22 6.60 4.48
N CYS A 19 2.70 7.52 5.27
CA CYS A 19 3.12 8.90 5.24
C CYS A 19 4.44 9.02 6.00
N LEU A 20 5.52 9.41 5.32
CA LEU A 20 6.82 9.66 5.95
C LEU A 20 7.27 11.08 5.63
N TRP A 21 6.55 12.06 6.18
CA TRP A 21 6.82 13.47 5.92
C TRP A 21 7.74 14.04 6.98
N PHE A 22 8.84 14.67 6.57
CA PHE A 22 9.86 15.24 7.47
C PHE A 22 9.71 16.75 7.70
N GLY A 23 8.59 17.35 7.29
CA GLY A 23 8.36 18.78 7.44
C GLY A 23 9.26 19.63 6.53
N PRO A 24 9.26 20.97 6.73
CA PRO A 24 10.21 21.86 6.06
C PRO A 24 11.65 21.52 6.47
N SER A 25 12.58 21.58 5.51
CA SER A 25 13.98 21.20 5.70
C SER A 25 14.63 21.97 6.85
N LYS A 26 15.01 21.26 7.93
CA LYS A 26 15.86 21.80 8.99
C LYS A 26 17.29 21.30 8.77
N ARG A 27 18.27 22.22 8.73
CA ARG A 27 19.70 21.87 8.66
C ARG A 27 20.16 21.37 10.04
N GLY A 28 20.92 20.27 10.07
CA GLY A 28 21.81 19.95 11.20
C GLY A 28 21.28 19.04 12.32
N THR A 29 20.15 18.35 12.17
CA THR A 29 19.66 17.41 13.20
C THR A 29 19.13 16.13 12.57
N ARG A 30 19.21 14.99 13.29
CA ARG A 30 18.57 13.72 12.90
C ARG A 30 17.10 14.01 12.56
N MET A 31 16.74 13.79 11.30
CA MET A 31 15.38 14.02 10.81
C MET A 31 14.47 12.92 11.35
N LEU A 32 13.68 13.25 12.37
CA LEU A 32 12.50 12.48 12.73
C LEU A 32 11.34 12.89 11.81
N PRO A 33 10.51 11.95 11.34
CA PRO A 33 9.34 12.31 10.57
C PRO A 33 8.37 13.13 11.44
N TYR A 34 7.80 14.18 10.87
CA TYR A 34 6.67 14.92 11.46
C TYR A 34 5.38 14.10 11.38
N CYS A 35 5.28 13.20 10.40
CA CYS A 35 4.18 12.27 10.26
C CYS A 35 4.72 10.92 9.77
N ASP A 36 4.32 9.86 10.46
CA ASP A 36 4.69 8.45 10.27
C ASP A 36 3.45 7.52 10.19
N GLU A 37 2.30 8.07 9.80
CA GLU A 37 1.04 7.33 9.80
C GLU A 37 1.01 6.22 8.75
N HIS A 38 0.40 5.10 9.14
CA HIS A 38 0.22 3.92 8.31
C HIS A 38 -1.26 3.66 8.04
N PHE A 39 -1.59 3.32 6.80
CA PHE A 39 -2.94 3.08 6.35
C PHE A 39 -3.03 1.77 5.59
N GLN A 40 -4.04 0.95 5.90
CA GLN A 40 -4.49 -0.11 5.01
C GLN A 40 -5.55 0.49 4.09
N LEU A 41 -5.39 0.30 2.79
CA LEU A 41 -6.28 0.86 1.79
C LEU A 41 -7.17 -0.25 1.22
N ASP A 42 -8.47 0.02 1.18
CA ASP A 42 -9.43 -0.88 0.56
C ASP A 42 -9.29 -0.85 -0.98
N MET A 43 -8.94 -2.00 -1.57
CA MET A 43 -8.69 -2.10 -3.00
C MET A 43 -9.94 -1.86 -3.84
N LEU A 44 -11.12 -2.27 -3.36
CA LEU A 44 -12.37 -2.03 -4.07
C LEU A 44 -12.61 -0.52 -4.20
N THR A 45 -12.47 0.22 -3.11
CA THR A 45 -12.60 1.68 -3.08
C THR A 45 -11.58 2.37 -4.00
N LEU A 46 -10.33 1.90 -4.02
CA LEU A 46 -9.32 2.44 -4.93
C LEU A 46 -9.71 2.21 -6.41
N VAL A 47 -10.22 1.02 -6.76
CA VAL A 47 -10.68 0.72 -8.12
C VAL A 47 -11.90 1.56 -8.48
N LEU A 48 -12.85 1.74 -7.57
CA LEU A 48 -14.05 2.57 -7.79
C LEU A 48 -13.70 4.04 -8.05
N THR A 49 -12.75 4.59 -7.31
CA THR A 49 -12.43 6.03 -7.35
C THR A 49 -11.35 6.40 -8.36
N ARG A 50 -10.43 5.48 -8.68
CA ARG A 50 -9.32 5.72 -9.63
C ARG A 50 -9.52 5.04 -10.99
N GLY A 51 -10.37 4.02 -11.03
CA GLY A 51 -10.65 3.23 -12.21
C GLY A 51 -9.75 2.00 -12.36
N HIS A 52 -10.28 0.97 -13.02
CA HIS A 52 -9.60 -0.32 -13.22
C HIS A 52 -8.26 -0.21 -13.95
N ARG A 53 -8.13 0.74 -14.90
CA ARG A 53 -6.91 0.93 -15.72
C ARG A 53 -5.88 1.86 -15.07
N PHE A 54 -6.12 2.32 -13.84
CA PHE A 54 -5.19 3.24 -13.19
C PHE A 54 -3.84 2.55 -12.93
N PRO A 55 -2.70 3.16 -13.32
CA PRO A 55 -1.38 2.58 -13.12
C PRO A 55 -0.98 2.56 -11.65
N ILE A 56 -0.60 1.39 -11.13
CA ILE A 56 -0.16 1.21 -9.73
C ILE A 56 1.05 2.10 -9.40
N ALA A 57 1.97 2.26 -10.35
CA ALA A 57 3.18 3.05 -10.19
C ALA A 57 2.92 4.54 -9.88
N ARG A 58 1.70 5.04 -10.16
CA ARG A 58 1.31 6.45 -9.96
C ARG A 58 0.46 6.67 -8.71
N MET A 59 0.22 5.63 -7.91
CA MET A 59 -0.68 5.74 -6.74
C MET A 59 -0.19 6.78 -5.72
N ASN A 60 1.13 6.90 -5.53
CA ASN A 60 1.72 7.89 -4.62
C ASN A 60 1.40 9.34 -5.04
N GLU A 61 1.21 9.62 -6.33
CA GLU A 61 0.91 10.97 -6.84
C GLU A 61 -0.49 11.47 -6.43
N VAL A 62 -1.43 10.54 -6.26
CA VAL A 62 -2.87 10.86 -6.11
C VAL A 62 -3.39 10.69 -4.68
N LEU A 63 -2.58 10.13 -3.79
CA LEU A 63 -2.93 9.97 -2.38
C LEU A 63 -2.44 11.13 -1.53
N ARG A 64 -3.30 11.54 -0.59
CA ARG A 64 -3.03 12.56 0.41
C ARG A 64 -3.20 11.97 1.80
N CYS A 65 -2.25 12.23 2.70
CA CYS A 65 -2.35 11.81 4.10
C CYS A 65 -3.53 12.51 4.77
N PRO A 66 -4.50 11.78 5.36
CA PRO A 66 -5.63 12.40 6.04
C PRO A 66 -5.23 13.13 7.34
N LYS A 67 -4.11 12.74 7.98
CA LYS A 67 -3.62 13.39 9.21
C LYS A 67 -2.94 14.73 8.96
N CYS A 68 -1.98 14.78 8.02
CA CYS A 68 -1.11 15.95 7.84
C CYS A 68 -1.25 16.63 6.48
N GLY A 69 -2.06 16.08 5.56
CA GLY A 69 -2.25 16.65 4.22
C GLY A 69 -1.07 16.44 3.26
N PHE A 70 0.02 15.78 3.66
CA PHE A 70 1.15 15.49 2.77
C PHE A 70 0.73 14.60 1.58
N MET A 71 1.15 14.97 0.38
CA MET A 71 1.03 14.14 -0.84
C MET A 71 2.29 13.30 -1.04
N ARG A 72 2.28 12.33 -1.96
CA ARG A 72 3.45 11.44 -2.22
C ARG A 72 3.78 10.54 -1.02
N MET A 73 2.74 10.00 -0.38
CA MET A 73 2.91 8.91 0.57
C MET A 73 3.58 7.71 -0.11
N ARG A 74 4.35 6.95 0.67
CA ARG A 74 4.87 5.66 0.19
C ARG A 74 3.70 4.70 0.07
N VAL A 75 3.62 3.96 -1.03
CA VAL A 75 2.53 3.01 -1.28
C VAL A 75 3.13 1.64 -1.55
N PHE A 76 2.59 0.62 -0.90
CA PHE A 76 3.05 -0.75 -1.00
C PHE A 76 1.91 -1.63 -1.48
N PHE A 77 2.19 -2.45 -2.48
CA PHE A 77 1.29 -3.46 -3.00
C PHE A 77 1.87 -4.83 -2.66
N ALA A 78 1.11 -5.64 -1.94
CA ALA A 78 1.53 -6.97 -1.52
C ALA A 78 0.64 -8.03 -2.20
N PRO A 79 1.22 -9.08 -2.83
CA PRO A 79 0.43 -10.19 -3.34
C PRO A 79 -0.28 -10.91 -2.18
N PRO A 80 -1.38 -11.62 -2.44
CA PRO A 80 -1.99 -12.48 -1.42
C PRO A 80 -0.97 -13.51 -0.92
N PRO A 81 -1.07 -13.95 0.35
CA PRO A 81 -0.21 -15.00 0.86
C PRO A 81 -0.36 -16.26 -0.01
N VAL A 82 0.76 -16.89 -0.36
CA VAL A 82 0.73 -18.19 -1.00
C VAL A 82 0.20 -19.18 0.03
N HIS A 83 -0.97 -19.76 -0.20
CA HIS A 83 -1.44 -20.88 0.59
C HIS A 83 -0.46 -22.03 0.41
N ARG A 84 0.45 -22.23 1.37
CA ARG A 84 1.16 -23.49 1.50
C ARG A 84 0.12 -24.48 2.03
N PRO A 85 -0.18 -25.58 1.31
CA PRO A 85 -1.04 -26.61 1.89
C PRO A 85 -0.37 -27.06 3.19
N GLU A 86 -1.13 -26.95 4.29
CA GLU A 86 -0.72 -27.44 5.60
C GLU A 86 -0.49 -28.94 5.45
N ALA A 87 0.69 -29.43 5.86
CA ALA A 87 1.01 -30.85 5.73
C ALA A 87 -0.06 -31.64 6.48
N ILE A 88 -0.85 -32.43 5.75
CA ILE A 88 -1.81 -33.35 6.33
C ILE A 88 -0.98 -34.33 7.15
N ALA A 89 -1.05 -34.22 8.48
CA ALA A 89 -0.53 -35.25 9.36
C ALA A 89 -1.34 -36.52 9.09
N ILE A 90 -0.76 -37.44 8.36
CA ILE A 90 -1.25 -38.81 8.23
C ILE A 90 -0.97 -39.43 9.60
N ASN A 91 -1.99 -39.53 10.44
CA ASN A 91 -1.89 -40.36 11.64
C ASN A 91 -1.98 -41.80 11.15
N ASP A 92 -0.86 -42.53 11.24
CA ASP A 92 -0.84 -43.98 11.10
C ASP A 92 -1.41 -44.57 12.40
N ASP A 93 -2.68 -44.99 12.35
CA ASP A 93 -3.33 -45.88 13.33
C ASP A 93 -2.95 -47.35 13.06
#